data_AF-A0A0R1WDT3-F1
#
_entry.id   AF-A0A0R1WDT3-F1
#
_cell.length_a   1.000
_cell.length_b   1.000
_cell.length_c   1.000
_cell.angle_alpha   90.00
_cell.angle_beta   90.00
_cell.angle_gamma   90.00
#
_symmetry.space_group_name_H-M   'P 1'
#
loop_
_entity.id
_entity.type
_entity.pdbx_description
1 polymer ?
#
loop_
_entity_poly.entity_id
_entity_poly.type
_entity_poly.pdbx_seq_one_letter_code
_entity_poly.pdbx_strand_id
1 'polypeptide(L)'
;MTSIVPIVCDIEADYGSVKNADLFDKRLVAIRKRFNHGVDPIVKSELGIDIEVAQRLLDADMTKANAAKMLGIKEYQLNRYIINGYLTYKNHKGTSTAKKRRFQFYKNGDYVVSGTYSEIAEVTDISIASLRYYRTSKYKQRHHTARYRLVPIV
;
A
#
# COMPACT_ATOMS: atom_id res chain seq x y z
N MET A 1 31.92 14.25 21.31
CA MET A 1 30.46 14.27 21.51
C MET A 1 29.93 15.61 21.06
N THR A 2 29.08 15.67 20.02
CA THR A 2 28.38 16.90 19.61
C THR A 2 27.48 17.36 20.75
N SER A 3 27.40 18.66 21.05
CA SER A 3 26.49 19.18 22.07
C SER A 3 25.04 19.19 21.56
N ILE A 4 24.06 18.96 22.43
CA ILE A 4 22.61 19.05 22.11
C ILE A 4 22.13 20.50 22.16
N VAL A 5 22.81 21.33 22.95
CA VAL A 5 22.45 22.74 23.21
C VAL A 5 22.28 23.55 21.91
N PRO A 6 23.19 23.46 20.91
CA PRO A 6 23.02 24.19 19.66
C PRO A 6 21.76 23.79 18.89
N ILE A 7 21.45 22.48 18.86
CA ILE A 7 20.28 21.94 18.17
C ILE A 7 18.98 22.47 18.81
N VAL A 8 18.97 22.59 20.14
CA VAL A 8 17.83 23.14 20.89
C VAL A 8 17.67 24.64 20.61
N CYS A 9 18.76 25.40 20.62
CA CYS A 9 18.73 26.83 20.30
C CYS A 9 18.21 27.09 18.88
N ASP A 10 18.59 26.27 17.90
CA ASP A 10 18.08 26.40 16.52
C ASP A 10 16.57 26.13 16.44
N ILE A 11 16.07 25.15 17.20
CA ILE A 11 14.62 24.87 17.26
C ILE A 11 13.88 26.04 17.92
N GLU A 12 14.42 26.61 19.00
CA GLU A 12 13.80 27.75 19.67
C GLU A 12 13.83 29.02 18.82
N ALA A 13 14.87 29.22 18.01
CA ALA A 13 14.92 30.32 17.04
C ALA A 13 13.83 30.20 15.97
N ASP A 14 13.55 28.98 15.48
CA ASP A 14 12.56 28.75 14.42
C ASP A 14 11.11 28.73 14.94
N TYR A 15 10.88 28.14 16.11
CA TYR A 15 9.52 27.88 16.63
C TYR A 15 9.15 28.71 17.88
N GLY A 16 10.06 29.58 18.35
CA GLY A 16 9.93 30.36 19.59
C GLY A 16 10.06 29.53 20.87
N SER A 17 9.72 28.25 20.83
CA SER A 17 9.94 27.28 21.89
C SER A 17 9.97 25.87 21.30
N VAL A 18 10.79 24.99 21.86
CA VAL A 18 10.83 23.57 21.49
C VAL A 18 9.47 22.89 21.58
N LYS A 19 8.60 23.35 22.48
CA LYS A 19 7.23 22.80 22.65
C LYS A 19 6.34 23.03 21.43
N ASN A 20 6.64 24.04 20.63
CA ASN A 20 5.86 24.42 19.46
C ASN A 20 6.38 23.77 18.17
N ALA A 21 7.54 23.10 18.22
CA ALA A 21 8.12 22.44 17.07
C ALA A 21 7.30 21.19 16.70
N ASP A 22 7.26 20.88 15.40
CA ASP A 22 6.64 19.65 14.91
C ASP A 22 7.28 18.45 15.61
N LEU A 23 6.43 17.55 16.12
CA LEU A 23 6.84 16.31 16.79
C LEU A 23 7.81 15.47 15.94
N PHE A 24 7.78 15.63 14.61
CA PHE A 24 8.65 14.93 13.67
C PHE A 24 9.73 15.81 13.03
N ASP A 25 10.02 16.99 13.59
CA ASP A 25 11.20 17.78 13.18
C ASP A 25 12.47 16.90 13.31
N LYS A 26 13.29 16.90 12.25
CA LYS A 26 14.50 16.06 12.15
C LYS A 26 15.46 16.27 13.32
N ARG A 27 15.52 17.49 13.85
CA ARG A 27 16.35 17.88 14.99
C ARG A 27 15.82 17.28 16.29
N LEU A 28 14.51 17.36 16.53
CA LEU A 28 13.86 16.71 17.67
C LEU A 28 14.01 15.18 17.64
N VAL A 29 13.83 14.57 16.48
CA VAL A 29 14.05 13.12 16.27
C VAL A 29 15.49 12.74 16.62
N ALA A 30 16.48 13.53 16.21
CA ALA A 30 17.88 13.27 16.51
C ALA A 30 18.18 13.35 18.02
N ILE A 31 17.60 14.34 18.72
CA ILE A 31 17.69 14.48 20.18
C ILE A 31 17.07 13.26 20.86
N ARG A 32 15.85 12.86 20.48
CA ARG A 32 15.16 11.70 21.07
C ARG A 32 15.92 10.41 20.87
N LYS A 33 16.40 10.13 19.66
CA LYS A 33 17.23 8.96 19.36
C LYS A 33 18.49 8.93 20.22
N ARG A 34 19.14 10.07 20.41
CA ARG A 34 20.35 10.14 21.24
C ARG A 34 20.11 9.73 22.69
N PHE A 35 18.99 10.13 23.27
CA PHE A 35 18.64 9.76 24.64
C PHE A 35 18.05 8.35 24.77
N ASN A 36 17.69 7.69 23.66
CA ASN A 36 17.05 6.39 23.62
C ASN A 36 17.87 5.37 22.79
N HIS A 37 19.19 5.37 22.95
CA HIS A 37 20.10 4.37 22.35
C HIS A 37 19.97 4.22 20.82
N GLY A 38 19.73 5.32 20.11
CA GLY A 38 19.57 5.36 18.65
C GLY A 38 18.14 5.10 18.16
N VAL A 39 17.22 4.74 19.06
CA VAL A 39 15.81 4.44 18.76
C VAL A 39 14.95 5.66 19.09
N ASP A 40 14.05 6.07 18.20
CA ASP A 40 13.09 7.13 18.55
C ASP A 40 11.90 6.47 19.29
N PRO A 41 11.62 6.82 20.55
CA PRO A 41 10.47 6.28 21.29
C PRO A 41 9.14 6.69 20.66
N ILE A 42 9.13 7.76 19.86
CA ILE A 42 7.96 8.21 19.13
C ILE A 42 8.04 7.64 17.72
N VAL A 43 7.43 6.46 17.56
CA VAL A 43 7.26 5.85 16.25
C VAL A 43 6.13 6.60 15.55
N LYS A 44 6.46 7.32 14.47
CA LYS A 44 5.46 7.79 13.53
C LYS A 44 4.71 6.54 13.08
N SER A 45 3.44 6.37 13.46
CA SER A 45 2.55 5.45 12.74
C SER A 45 2.78 5.78 11.26
N GLU A 46 3.28 4.84 10.47
CA GLU A 46 3.56 5.09 9.05
C GLU A 46 2.30 5.60 8.31
N LEU A 47 1.14 5.43 8.94
CA LEU A 47 -0.19 5.79 8.47
C LEU A 47 -0.76 7.06 9.14
N GLY A 48 -0.09 7.65 10.14
CA GLY A 48 -0.53 8.90 10.77
C GLY A 48 -1.91 8.85 11.45
N ILE A 49 -2.47 7.65 11.68
CA ILE A 49 -3.73 7.40 12.39
C ILE A 49 -3.61 6.17 13.29
N ASP A 50 -4.50 6.08 14.26
CA ASP A 50 -4.76 4.86 15.04
C ASP A 50 -5.66 3.91 14.23
N ILE A 51 -5.09 2.76 13.83
CA ILE A 51 -5.76 1.75 12.99
C ILE A 51 -6.91 1.10 13.76
N GLU A 52 -6.77 0.85 15.06
CA GLU A 52 -7.82 0.18 15.83
C GLU A 52 -9.05 1.07 15.96
N VAL A 53 -8.83 2.35 16.26
CA VAL A 53 -9.90 3.33 16.33
C VAL A 53 -10.57 3.45 14.96
N ALA A 54 -9.77 3.57 13.89
CA ALA A 54 -10.30 3.65 12.54
C ALA A 54 -11.13 2.40 12.15
N GLN A 55 -10.71 1.20 12.56
CA GLN A 55 -11.45 -0.03 12.31
C GLN A 55 -12.78 -0.06 13.09
N ARG A 56 -12.79 0.31 14.37
CA ARG A 56 -14.02 0.39 15.18
C ARG A 56 -15.03 1.37 14.60
N LEU A 57 -14.57 2.50 14.09
CA LEU A 57 -15.40 3.50 13.42
C LEU A 57 -16.03 2.95 12.13
N LEU A 58 -15.30 2.14 11.37
CA LEU A 58 -15.80 1.48 10.16
C LEU A 58 -16.74 0.30 10.46
N ASP A 59 -16.48 -0.45 11.53
CA ASP A 59 -17.31 -1.58 11.97
C ASP A 59 -18.65 -1.13 12.57
N ALA A 60 -18.70 0.09 13.11
CA ALA A 60 -19.92 0.78 13.53
C ALA A 60 -20.80 1.28 12.36
N ASP A 61 -20.52 0.83 11.14
CA ASP A 61 -21.25 1.14 9.89
C ASP A 61 -21.26 2.63 9.52
N MET A 62 -20.26 3.38 10.00
CA MET A 62 -20.11 4.79 9.67
C MET A 62 -19.64 4.98 8.23
N THR A 63 -20.03 6.10 7.61
CA THR A 63 -19.55 6.46 6.27
C THR A 63 -18.06 6.84 6.30
N LYS A 64 -17.35 6.56 5.20
CA LYS A 64 -15.91 6.89 5.07
C LYS A 64 -15.61 8.37 5.30
N ALA A 65 -16.47 9.25 4.77
CA ALA A 65 -16.34 10.70 4.96
C ALA A 65 -16.39 11.09 6.45
N ASN A 66 -17.32 10.51 7.21
CA ASN A 66 -17.47 10.80 8.63
C ASN A 66 -16.34 10.18 9.47
N ALA A 67 -15.95 8.94 9.16
CA ALA A 67 -14.80 8.30 9.80
C ALA A 67 -13.50 9.08 9.56
N ALA A 68 -13.25 9.54 8.33
CA ALA A 68 -12.09 10.35 7.99
C ALA A 68 -12.09 11.69 8.73
N LYS A 69 -13.26 12.34 8.84
CA LYS A 69 -13.42 13.58 9.61
C LYS A 69 -13.12 13.38 11.09
N MET A 70 -13.59 12.29 11.71
CA MET A 70 -13.29 11.96 13.11
C MET A 70 -11.81 11.63 13.34
N LEU A 71 -11.17 11.01 12.36
CA LEU A 71 -9.74 10.67 12.40
C LEU A 71 -8.83 11.85 12.02
N GLY A 72 -9.39 13.01 11.68
CA GLY A 72 -8.60 14.20 11.28
C GLY A 72 -7.87 14.04 9.93
N ILE A 73 -8.28 13.09 9.09
CA ILE A 73 -7.66 12.80 7.79
C ILE A 73 -8.58 13.10 6.63
N LYS A 74 -8.01 13.18 5.43
CA LYS A 74 -8.80 13.26 4.20
C LYS A 74 -9.36 11.88 3.84
N GLU A 75 -10.57 11.85 3.28
CA GLU A 75 -11.24 10.59 2.92
C GLU A 75 -10.41 9.71 1.97
N TYR A 76 -9.66 10.30 1.04
CA TYR A 76 -8.77 9.54 0.15
C TYR A 76 -7.66 8.79 0.90
N GLN A 77 -7.20 9.30 2.04
CA GLN A 77 -6.17 8.66 2.87
C GLN A 77 -6.77 7.42 3.56
N LEU A 78 -7.98 7.56 4.13
CA LEU A 78 -8.74 6.44 4.68
C LEU A 78 -8.98 5.36 3.60
N ASN A 79 -9.34 5.78 2.38
CA ASN A 79 -9.52 4.88 1.26
C ASN A 79 -8.23 4.15 0.87
N ARG A 80 -7.08 4.84 0.91
CA ARG A 80 -5.76 4.23 0.68
C ARG A 80 -5.42 3.18 1.74
N TYR A 81 -5.76 3.41 3.01
CA TYR A 81 -5.56 2.42 4.08
C TYR A 81 -6.41 1.17 3.88
N ILE A 82 -7.65 1.34 3.41
CA ILE A 82 -8.51 0.20 3.07
C ILE A 82 -7.94 -0.56 1.85
N ILE A 83 -7.50 0.15 0.80
CA ILE A 83 -6.93 -0.48 -0.42
C ILE A 83 -5.66 -1.28 -0.12
N ASN A 84 -4.80 -0.72 0.74
CA ASN A 84 -3.54 -1.35 1.14
C ASN A 84 -3.72 -2.49 2.16
N GLY A 85 -4.95 -2.75 2.61
CA GLY A 85 -5.27 -3.86 3.52
C GLY A 85 -5.02 -3.56 5.00
N TYR A 86 -4.80 -2.29 5.38
CA TYR A 86 -4.67 -1.89 6.78
C TYR A 86 -6.02 -1.75 7.50
N LEU A 87 -7.10 -1.51 6.76
CA LEU A 87 -8.46 -1.37 7.28
C LEU A 87 -9.44 -2.21 6.44
N THR A 88 -10.45 -2.77 7.08
CA THR A 88 -11.52 -3.55 6.45
C THR A 88 -12.81 -2.75 6.46
N TYR A 89 -13.52 -2.68 5.33
CA TYR A 89 -14.80 -1.96 5.24
C TYR A 89 -15.85 -2.80 4.49
N LYS A 90 -16.95 -3.15 5.18
CA LYS A 90 -18.02 -4.04 4.67
C LYS A 90 -18.56 -3.64 3.30
N ASN A 91 -18.69 -2.33 3.07
CA ASN A 91 -19.23 -1.77 1.83
C ASN A 91 -18.15 -1.32 0.84
N HIS A 92 -16.90 -1.79 0.99
CA HIS A 92 -15.89 -1.52 -0.02
C HIS A 92 -16.16 -2.37 -1.27
N LYS A 93 -17.07 -1.89 -2.11
CA LYS A 93 -17.11 -2.20 -3.56
C LYS A 93 -15.91 -1.58 -4.31
N GLY A 94 -14.85 -1.21 -3.59
CA GLY A 94 -13.56 -0.87 -4.17
C GLY A 94 -12.81 -2.17 -4.31
N THR A 95 -12.75 -2.66 -5.55
CA THR A 95 -11.78 -3.65 -5.97
C THR A 95 -10.43 -3.27 -5.39
N SER A 96 -9.97 -4.03 -4.38
CA SER A 96 -8.57 -3.99 -3.98
C SER A 96 -7.77 -4.16 -5.27
N THR A 97 -7.09 -3.11 -5.70
CA THR A 97 -6.03 -3.21 -6.70
C THR A 97 -4.81 -3.78 -5.98
N ALA A 98 -4.99 -4.96 -5.36
CA ALA A 98 -3.91 -5.91 -5.20
C ALA A 98 -3.18 -5.89 -6.54
N LYS A 99 -1.90 -5.48 -6.54
CA LYS A 99 -1.06 -5.32 -7.74
C LYS A 99 -1.55 -6.30 -8.80
N LYS A 100 -2.25 -5.80 -9.84
CA LYS A 100 -2.88 -6.71 -10.82
C LYS A 100 -1.75 -7.60 -11.33
N ARG A 101 -1.79 -8.87 -10.93
CA ARG A 101 -0.68 -9.81 -11.13
C ARG A 101 -0.35 -9.80 -12.62
N ARG A 102 0.89 -9.45 -12.96
CA ARG A 102 1.33 -9.36 -14.36
C ARG A 102 1.83 -10.73 -14.81
N PHE A 103 1.67 -11.01 -16.08
CA PHE A 103 2.04 -12.27 -16.70
C PHE A 103 2.76 -12.03 -18.01
N GLN A 104 3.61 -12.98 -18.39
CA GLN A 104 4.10 -13.16 -19.75
C GLN A 104 3.25 -14.24 -20.43
N PHE A 105 2.74 -13.93 -21.62
CA PHE A 105 1.98 -14.84 -22.45
C PHE A 105 2.84 -15.40 -23.59
N TYR A 106 2.76 -16.71 -23.77
CA TYR A 106 3.48 -17.44 -24.80
C TYR A 106 2.52 -18.29 -25.62
N LYS A 107 2.82 -18.42 -26.90
CA LYS A 107 2.16 -19.34 -27.85
C LYS A 107 3.22 -20.23 -28.48
N ASN A 108 3.07 -21.54 -28.36
CA ASN A 108 4.00 -22.55 -28.85
C ASN A 108 5.46 -22.40 -28.36
N GLY A 109 5.68 -21.68 -27.25
CA GLY A 109 7.01 -21.39 -26.72
C GLY A 109 7.48 -19.96 -27.01
N ASP A 110 6.90 -19.30 -28.00
CA ASP A 110 7.26 -17.94 -28.40
C ASP A 110 6.56 -16.92 -27.52
N TYR A 111 7.31 -15.89 -27.11
CA TYR A 111 6.75 -14.76 -26.38
C TYR A 111 5.81 -13.95 -27.27
N VAL A 112 4.64 -13.60 -26.73
CA VAL A 112 3.63 -12.80 -27.43
C VAL A 112 3.52 -11.42 -26.80
N VAL A 113 3.15 -11.34 -25.52
CA VAL A 113 2.89 -10.08 -24.82
C VAL A 113 3.03 -10.26 -23.31
N SER A 114 3.23 -9.16 -22.58
CA SER A 114 3.19 -9.15 -21.13
C SER A 114 2.21 -8.11 -20.61
N GLY A 115 1.55 -8.43 -19.50
CA GLY A 115 0.53 -7.56 -18.93
C GLY A 115 -0.35 -8.24 -17.90
N THR A 116 -1.38 -7.53 -17.46
CA THR A 116 -2.48 -8.11 -16.68
C THR A 116 -3.37 -8.99 -17.57
N TYR A 117 -4.26 -9.80 -16.99
CA TYR A 117 -5.22 -10.57 -17.79
C TYR A 117 -6.03 -9.71 -18.76
N SER A 118 -6.42 -8.50 -18.35
CA SER A 118 -7.19 -7.58 -19.18
C SER A 118 -6.36 -7.07 -20.37
N GLU A 119 -5.12 -6.64 -20.11
CA GLU A 119 -4.20 -6.15 -21.15
C GLU A 119 -3.87 -7.24 -22.18
N ILE A 120 -3.64 -8.48 -21.72
CA ILE A 120 -3.37 -9.60 -22.61
C ILE A 120 -4.62 -9.95 -23.42
N ALA A 121 -5.80 -9.94 -22.81
CA ALA A 121 -7.06 -10.23 -23.50
C ALA A 121 -7.34 -9.21 -24.61
N GLU A 122 -7.06 -7.94 -24.36
CA GLU A 122 -7.24 -6.85 -25.33
C GLU A 122 -6.27 -6.97 -26.52
N VAL A 123 -5.02 -7.36 -26.28
CA VAL A 123 -4.01 -7.49 -27.37
C VAL A 123 -4.19 -8.77 -28.18
N THR A 124 -4.75 -9.82 -27.59
CA THR A 124 -4.79 -11.16 -28.22
C THR A 124 -6.19 -11.59 -28.64
N ASP A 125 -7.23 -10.81 -28.32
CA ASP A 125 -8.65 -11.19 -28.41
C ASP A 125 -9.02 -12.50 -27.68
N ILE A 126 -8.16 -12.95 -26.75
CA ILE A 126 -8.41 -14.15 -25.95
C ILE A 126 -9.15 -13.77 -24.68
N SER A 127 -10.29 -14.42 -24.43
CA SER A 127 -11.05 -14.18 -23.20
C SER A 127 -10.22 -14.42 -21.93
N ILE A 128 -10.47 -13.62 -20.89
CA ILE A 128 -9.82 -13.78 -19.57
C ILE A 128 -10.05 -15.20 -19.00
N ALA A 129 -11.22 -15.80 -19.25
CA ALA A 129 -11.51 -17.16 -18.83
C ALA A 129 -10.56 -18.18 -19.47
N SER A 130 -10.30 -18.05 -20.77
CA SER A 130 -9.32 -18.86 -21.49
C SER A 130 -7.90 -18.66 -20.95
N LEU A 131 -7.48 -17.41 -20.71
CA LEU A 131 -6.17 -17.11 -20.14
C LEU A 131 -5.97 -17.76 -18.75
N ARG A 132 -7.02 -17.78 -17.91
CA ARG A 132 -7.00 -18.48 -16.62
C ARG A 132 -6.92 -19.99 -16.80
N TYR A 133 -7.66 -20.54 -17.77
CA TYR A 133 -7.65 -21.97 -18.07
C TYR A 133 -6.26 -22.48 -18.47
N TYR A 134 -5.48 -21.71 -19.23
CA TYR A 134 -4.12 -22.09 -19.66
C TYR A 134 -3.14 -22.30 -18.51
N ARG A 135 -3.45 -21.80 -17.31
CA ARG A 135 -2.63 -22.02 -16.10
C ARG A 135 -2.97 -23.31 -15.36
N THR A 136 -4.14 -23.89 -15.63
CA THR A 136 -4.64 -25.07 -14.91
C THR A 136 -3.83 -26.33 -15.24
N SER A 137 -3.70 -27.24 -14.28
CA SER A 137 -3.05 -28.54 -14.50
C SER A 137 -3.76 -29.36 -15.58
N LYS A 138 -5.10 -29.25 -15.64
CA LYS A 138 -5.93 -29.90 -16.66
C LYS A 138 -5.55 -29.48 -18.08
N TYR A 139 -5.29 -28.19 -18.30
CA TYR A 139 -4.83 -27.72 -19.60
C TYR A 139 -3.45 -28.30 -19.94
N LYS A 140 -2.52 -28.29 -18.98
CA LYS A 140 -1.13 -28.75 -19.18
C LYS A 140 -0.99 -30.23 -19.52
N GLN A 141 -1.91 -31.07 -19.05
CA GLN A 141 -1.94 -32.52 -19.25
C GLN A 141 -2.53 -32.96 -20.59
N ARG A 142 -3.30 -32.10 -21.26
CA ARG A 142 -3.94 -32.43 -22.54
C ARG A 142 -3.01 -32.11 -23.71
N HIS A 143 -3.11 -32.90 -24.77
CA HIS A 143 -2.46 -32.60 -26.04
C HIS A 143 -3.26 -31.50 -26.77
N HIS A 144 -2.58 -30.46 -27.25
CA HIS A 144 -3.20 -29.34 -27.97
C HIS A 144 -2.42 -29.08 -29.26
N THR A 145 -3.12 -28.71 -30.31
CA THR A 145 -2.50 -28.29 -31.59
C THR A 145 -1.70 -27.00 -31.44
N ALA A 146 -2.18 -26.08 -30.60
CA ALA A 146 -1.47 -24.87 -30.21
C ALA A 146 -1.38 -24.82 -28.67
N ARG A 147 -0.17 -24.61 -28.15
CA ARG A 147 0.11 -24.60 -26.71
C ARG A 147 0.29 -23.18 -26.21
N TYR A 148 -0.57 -22.77 -25.30
CA TYR A 148 -0.55 -21.47 -24.67
C TYR A 148 0.03 -21.57 -23.26
N ARG A 149 0.85 -20.60 -22.86
CA ARG A 149 1.43 -20.58 -21.52
C ARG A 149 1.37 -19.17 -20.96
N LEU A 150 0.88 -19.06 -19.72
CA LEU A 150 0.83 -17.80 -18.97
C LEU A 150 1.73 -17.94 -17.73
N VAL A 151 2.80 -17.14 -17.65
CA VAL A 151 3.81 -17.20 -16.59
C VAL A 151 3.72 -15.94 -15.74
N PRO A 152 3.60 -16.03 -14.40
CA PRO A 152 3.60 -14.85 -13.55
C PRO A 152 4.97 -14.17 -13.57
N ILE A 153 4.98 -12.84 -13.66
CA ILE A 153 6.17 -12.01 -13.46
C ILE A 153 6.30 -11.80 -11.94
N VAL A 154 7.43 -12.23 -11.36
CA VAL A 154 7.78 -12.07 -9.94
C VAL A 154 8.38 -10.70 -9.71
#